data_AF-A0A2P8W6G9-F1
#
_entry.id   AF-A0A2P8W6G9-F1
#
_cell.length_a   1.000
_cell.length_b   1.000
_cell.length_c   1.000
_cell.angle_alpha   90.00
_cell.angle_beta   90.00
_cell.angle_gamma   90.00
#
_symmetry.space_group_name_H-M   'P 1'
#
loop_
_entity.id
_entity.type
_entity.pdbx_description
1 polymer ?
#
loop_
_entity_poly.entity_id
_entity_poly.type
_entity_poly.pdbx_seq_one_letter_code
_entity_poly.pdbx_strand_id
1 'polypeptide(L)'
;VLYDEPPAGLDPIASTVIEDLIRDIHSHQGCSSYIIVTHQESTIRRTANRLVFLHQGEIRWSGPVAEIDTTDNPYIRQFFSATTEGPIQLVH
;
A
#
# COMPACT_ATOMS: atom_id res chain seq x y z
N VAL A 1 13.44 5.41 5.95
CA VAL A 1 13.54 5.80 4.52
C VAL A 1 12.12 5.99 3.99
N LEU A 2 11.92 6.93 3.07
CA LEU A 2 10.64 7.16 2.40
C LEU A 2 10.78 6.81 0.91
N TYR A 3 9.92 5.94 0.41
CA TYR A 3 9.82 5.63 -1.02
C TYR A 3 8.49 6.15 -1.55
N ASP A 4 8.52 6.88 -2.66
CA ASP A 4 7.34 7.37 -3.35
C ASP A 4 7.15 6.59 -4.64
N GLU A 5 6.14 5.73 -4.69
CA GLU A 5 5.80 4.84 -5.81
C GLU A 5 7.03 4.14 -6.45
N PRO A 6 7.80 3.33 -5.68
CA PRO A 6 9.01 2.69 -6.19
C PRO A 6 8.81 1.78 -7.44
N PRO A 7 7.66 1.09 -7.66
CA PRO A 7 7.46 0.30 -8.87
C PRO A 7 6.94 1.09 -10.08
N ALA A 8 6.87 2.43 -10.01
CA ALA A 8 6.28 3.23 -11.09
C ALA A 8 7.00 3.01 -12.44
N GLY A 9 6.23 2.66 -13.47
CA GLY A 9 6.74 2.44 -14.83
C GLY A 9 7.49 1.13 -15.05
N LEU A 10 7.55 0.26 -14.04
CA LEU A 10 8.14 -1.07 -14.16
C LEU A 10 7.10 -2.11 -14.58
N ASP A 11 7.56 -3.13 -15.31
CA ASP A 11 6.75 -4.32 -15.55
C ASP A 11 6.58 -5.14 -14.25
N PRO A 12 5.58 -6.04 -14.17
CA PRO A 12 5.29 -6.79 -12.95
C PRO A 12 6.47 -7.59 -12.37
N ILE A 13 7.37 -8.09 -13.21
CA ILE A 13 8.54 -8.86 -12.75
C ILE A 13 9.55 -7.91 -12.14
N ALA A 14 9.87 -6.81 -12.82
CA ALA A 14 10.78 -5.80 -12.30
C ALA A 14 10.27 -5.17 -10.99
N SER A 15 8.98 -4.89 -10.87
CA SER A 15 8.36 -4.41 -9.62
C SER A 15 8.61 -5.38 -8.46
N THR A 16 8.42 -6.68 -8.70
CA THR A 16 8.66 -7.73 -7.72
C THR A 16 10.13 -7.72 -7.24
N VAL A 17 11.09 -7.56 -8.16
CA VAL A 17 12.51 -7.52 -7.79
C VAL A 17 12.83 -6.31 -6.91
N ILE A 18 12.29 -5.13 -7.23
CA ILE A 18 12.51 -3.91 -6.44
C ILE A 18 11.89 -4.02 -5.05
N GLU A 19 10.68 -4.56 -4.95
CA GLU A 19 10.00 -4.77 -3.66
C GLU A 19 10.76 -5.74 -2.74
N ASP A 20 11.34 -6.81 -3.28
CA ASP A 20 12.19 -7.72 -2.50
C ASP A 20 13.44 -7.02 -2.01
N LEU A 21 14.11 -6.27 -2.89
CA LEU A 21 15.30 -5.54 -2.53
C LEU A 21 15.03 -4.55 -1.38
N ILE A 22 13.91 -3.83 -1.44
CA ILE A 22 13.50 -2.93 -0.35
C ILE A 22 13.32 -3.72 0.96
N ARG A 23 12.64 -4.87 0.91
CA ARG A 23 12.45 -5.70 2.10
C ARG A 23 13.79 -6.19 2.68
N ASP A 24 14.69 -6.65 1.83
CA ASP A 24 15.98 -7.23 2.23
C ASP A 24 16.91 -6.19 2.85
N ILE A 25 16.93 -4.97 2.29
CA ILE A 25 17.69 -3.85 2.86
C ILE A 25 17.21 -3.57 4.29
N HIS A 26 15.90 -3.54 4.50
CA HIS A 26 15.32 -3.23 5.80
C HIS A 26 15.35 -4.40 6.79
N SER A 27 15.44 -5.64 6.31
CA SER A 27 15.59 -6.83 7.17
C SER A 27 17.03 -7.06 7.63
N HIS A 28 18.03 -6.66 6.85
CA HIS A 28 19.45 -6.99 7.11
C HIS A 28 20.33 -5.81 7.55
N GLN A 29 19.99 -4.56 7.22
CA GLN A 29 20.91 -3.43 7.43
C GLN A 29 20.58 -2.52 8.63
N GLY A 30 19.74 -2.97 9.56
CA GLY A 30 19.46 -2.23 10.80
C GLY A 30 18.62 -0.95 10.64
N CYS A 31 18.31 -0.54 9.40
CA CYS A 31 17.25 0.42 9.10
C CYS A 31 15.89 -0.21 9.41
N SER A 32 15.45 -0.16 10.65
CA SER A 32 14.29 -0.92 11.13
C SER A 32 12.94 -0.41 10.61
N SER A 33 12.89 0.80 10.05
CA SER A 33 11.64 1.43 9.61
C SER A 33 11.75 2.13 8.25
N TYR A 34 10.73 1.90 7.42
CA TYR A 34 10.53 2.59 6.16
C TYR A 34 9.05 2.84 5.90
N ILE A 35 8.79 3.79 5.03
CA ILE A 35 7.45 4.15 4.57
C ILE A 35 7.46 4.07 3.05
N ILE A 36 6.43 3.43 2.50
CA ILE A 36 6.17 3.41 1.06
C ILE A 36 4.83 4.10 0.84
N VAL A 37 4.83 5.09 -0.03
CA VAL A 37 3.60 5.67 -0.59
C VAL A 37 3.31 4.89 -1.87
N THR A 38 2.18 4.19 -1.89
CA THR A 38 1.74 3.49 -3.09
C THR A 38 0.24 3.30 -3.17
N HIS A 39 -0.28 3.21 -4.38
CA HIS A 39 -1.64 2.74 -4.68
C HIS A 39 -1.68 1.26 -5.15
N GLN A 40 -0.54 0.57 -5.22
CA GLN A 40 -0.49 -0.81 -5.73
C GLN A 40 -0.68 -1.83 -4.61
N GLU A 41 -1.75 -2.63 -4.70
CA GLU A 41 -2.05 -3.69 -3.72
C GLU A 41 -0.93 -4.72 -3.59
N SER A 42 -0.30 -5.14 -4.71
CA SER A 42 0.82 -6.08 -4.70
C SER A 42 1.96 -5.58 -3.83
N THR A 43 2.36 -4.32 -4.00
CA THR A 43 3.41 -3.68 -3.22
C THR A 43 3.04 -3.59 -1.74
N ILE A 44 1.80 -3.20 -1.42
CA ILE A 44 1.30 -3.10 -0.04
C ILE A 44 1.41 -4.46 0.65
N ARG A 45 0.83 -5.50 0.05
CA ARG A 45 0.77 -6.85 0.64
C ARG A 45 2.14 -7.47 0.79
N ARG A 46 3.05 -7.15 -0.13
CA ARG A 46 4.40 -7.70 -0.12
C ARG A 46 5.20 -7.00 0.96
N THR A 47 5.36 -5.70 0.89
CA THR A 47 6.38 -4.98 1.66
C THR A 47 5.89 -4.53 3.04
N ALA A 48 4.63 -4.15 3.20
CA ALA A 48 4.16 -3.48 4.41
C ALA A 48 3.63 -4.44 5.48
N ASN A 49 3.84 -4.09 6.75
CA ASN A 49 3.18 -4.74 7.90
C ASN A 49 1.94 -3.98 8.38
N ARG A 50 1.97 -2.64 8.26
CA ARG A 50 0.89 -1.73 8.65
C ARG A 50 0.60 -0.80 7.48
N LEU A 51 -0.67 -0.52 7.26
CA LEU A 51 -1.15 0.39 6.23
C LEU A 51 -1.87 1.58 6.88
N VAL A 52 -1.71 2.76 6.29
CA VAL A 52 -2.44 3.99 6.59
C VAL A 52 -3.11 4.42 5.30
N PHE A 53 -4.43 4.45 5.28
CA PHE A 53 -5.20 4.84 4.11
C PHE A 53 -5.63 6.30 4.25
N LEU A 54 -5.12 7.16 3.36
CA LEU A 54 -5.44 8.58 3.32
C LEU A 54 -6.41 8.88 2.18
N HIS A 55 -7.44 9.67 2.46
CA HIS A 55 -8.35 10.20 1.45
C HIS A 55 -8.80 11.61 1.81
N GLN A 56 -8.63 12.57 0.89
CA GLN A 56 -8.93 14.00 1.09
C GLN A 56 -8.26 14.61 2.34
N GLY A 57 -6.99 14.25 2.59
CA GLY A 57 -6.24 14.78 3.74
C GLY A 57 -6.59 14.15 5.08
N GLU A 58 -7.54 13.21 5.12
CA GLU A 58 -7.94 12.51 6.35
C GLU A 58 -7.48 11.04 6.32
N ILE A 59 -7.06 10.54 7.48
CA ILE A 59 -6.81 9.11 7.68
C ILE A 59 -8.17 8.41 7.79
N ARG A 60 -8.56 7.67 6.76
CA ARG A 60 -9.82 6.90 6.75
C ARG A 60 -9.69 5.54 7.41
N TRP A 61 -8.47 5.00 7.46
CA TRP A 61 -8.20 3.72 8.09
C TRP A 61 -6.71 3.58 8.42
N SER A 62 -6.40 2.87 9.50
CA SER A 62 -5.02 2.45 9.81
C SER A 62 -5.01 1.16 10.61
N GLY A 63 -4.26 0.17 10.15
CA GLY A 63 -4.19 -1.14 10.78
C GLY A 63 -3.15 -2.06 10.14
N PRO A 64 -2.99 -3.28 10.69
CA PRO A 64 -2.20 -4.33 10.08
C PRO A 64 -2.69 -4.67 8.68
N VAL A 65 -1.77 -4.95 7.75
CA VAL A 65 -2.12 -5.37 6.37
C VAL A 65 -2.99 -6.64 6.37
N ALA A 66 -2.83 -7.50 7.37
CA ALA A 66 -3.64 -8.72 7.53
C ALA A 66 -5.15 -8.46 7.77
N GLU A 67 -5.53 -7.23 8.17
CA GLU A 67 -6.93 -6.86 8.43
C GLU A 67 -7.63 -6.24 7.21
N ILE A 68 -6.91 -6.04 6.10
CA ILE A 68 -7.46 -5.41 4.87
C ILE A 68 -8.63 -6.22 4.30
N ASP A 69 -8.55 -7.55 4.34
CA ASP A 69 -9.57 -8.41 3.72
C ASP A 69 -10.81 -8.62 4.60
N THR A 70 -10.66 -8.40 5.91
CA THR A 70 -11.70 -8.65 6.92
C THR A 70 -12.36 -7.38 7.43
N THR A 71 -11.79 -6.20 7.19
CA THR A 71 -12.37 -4.92 7.64
C THR A 71 -13.67 -4.60 6.90
N ASP A 72 -14.65 -4.06 7.62
CA ASP A 72 -15.90 -3.54 7.04
C ASP A 72 -15.82 -2.05 6.70
N ASN A 73 -14.60 -1.47 6.72
CA ASN A 73 -14.41 -0.08 6.34
C ASN A 73 -14.73 0.12 4.84
N PRO A 74 -15.70 1.00 4.50
CA PRO A 74 -16.17 1.14 3.13
C PRO A 74 -15.10 1.71 2.18
N TYR A 75 -14.14 2.51 2.68
CA TYR A 75 -13.05 3.03 1.85
C TYR A 75 -12.07 1.92 1.46
N ILE A 76 -11.69 1.07 2.42
CA ILE A 76 -10.80 -0.07 2.17
C ILE A 76 -11.48 -1.07 1.25
N ARG A 77 -12.73 -1.45 1.56
CA ARG A 77 -13.52 -2.35 0.71
C ARG A 77 -13.61 -1.81 -0.72
N GLN A 78 -13.93 -0.53 -0.89
CA GLN A 78 -14.04 0.07 -2.21
C GLN A 78 -12.72 0.01 -2.98
N PHE A 79 -11.62 0.42 -2.34
CA PHE A 79 -10.30 0.49 -2.97
C PHE A 79 -9.80 -0.90 -3.41
N PHE A 80 -9.82 -1.88 -2.51
CA PHE A 80 -9.28 -3.22 -2.78
C PHE A 80 -10.19 -4.10 -3.66
N SER A 81 -11.50 -3.79 -3.74
CA SER A 81 -12.39 -4.47 -4.70
C SER A 81 -12.42 -3.81 -6.07
N ALA A 82 -11.70 -2.69 -6.26
CA ALA A 82 -11.74 -1.88 -7.48
C ALA A 82 -13.16 -1.49 -7.92
N THR A 83 -14.09 -1.35 -6.96
CA THR A 83 -15.47 -0.94 -7.25
C THR A 83 -15.59 0.58 -7.34
N THR A 84 -16.44 1.03 -8.27
CA THR A 84 -16.78 2.45 -8.41
C THR A 84 -17.85 2.89 -7.42
N GLU A 85 -18.53 1.94 -6.76
CA GLU A 85 -19.56 2.23 -5.77
C GLU A 85 -18.95 2.37 -4.37
N GLY A 86 -19.07 3.54 -3.77
CA GLY A 86 -18.65 3.77 -2.39
C GLY A 86 -18.34 5.23 -2.08
N PRO A 87 -17.71 5.49 -0.92
CA PRO A 87 -17.44 6.85 -0.46
C PRO A 87 -16.34 7.58 -1.24
N ILE A 88 -15.46 6.87 -1.95
CA ILE A 88 -14.45 7.44 -2.84
C ILE A 88 -15.16 7.81 -4.15
N GLN A 89 -15.41 9.10 -4.34
CA GLN A 89 -16.00 9.61 -5.57
C GLN A 89 -14.88 10.03 -6.52
N LEU A 90 -14.82 9.44 -7.72
CA LEU A 90 -13.98 9.94 -8.80
C LEU A 90 -14.64 11.22 -9.33
N VAL A 91 -13.94 12.34 -9.18
CA VAL A 91 -14.40 13.61 -9.76
C VAL A 91 -14.43 13.42 -11.28
N HIS A 92 -15.60 13.52 -11.87
CA HIS A 92 -15.78 13.57 -13.33
C HIS A 92 -15.29 14.89 -13.91
#